data_AF-A0A1G0FJ24-F1
#
_entry.id   AF-A0A1G0FJ24-F1
#
_cell.length_a   1.000
_cell.length_b   1.000
_cell.length_c   1.000
_cell.angle_alpha   90.00
_cell.angle_beta   90.00
_cell.angle_gamma   90.00
#
_symmetry.space_group_name_H-M   'P 1'
#
loop_
_entity.id
_entity.type
_entity.pdbx_description
1 polymer ?
#
loop_
_entity_poly.entity_id
_entity_poly.type
_entity_poly.pdbx_seq_one_letter_code
_entity_poly.pdbx_strand_id
1 'polypeptide(L)'
;MSSTRVAVVASHSLFGEGIATLLRSDDRLRVIRIDAHASDSEQRLKAFQPEVVVLEVPEGSAMWDALPGISPRLYICVRMGGSAAEVYRDRRVIHAQPEEIIEAIHQGTRRASVASSSRNRRSA
;
A
#
# COMPACT_ATOMS: atom_id res chain seq x y z
N MET A 1 -12.70 9.35 13.03
CA MET A 1 -11.69 8.31 12.77
C MET A 1 -10.75 8.84 11.68
N SER A 2 -9.44 8.61 11.77
CA SER A 2 -8.51 9.05 10.72
C SER A 2 -8.58 8.11 9.51
N SER A 3 -8.73 8.65 8.30
CA SER A 3 -8.66 7.89 7.05
C SER A 3 -7.26 7.30 6.84
N THR A 4 -7.18 6.05 6.38
CA THR A 4 -5.91 5.39 6.01
C THR A 4 -5.25 6.14 4.86
N ARG A 5 -3.98 6.50 5.06
CA ARG A 5 -3.22 7.31 4.10
C ARG A 5 -2.55 6.41 3.06
N VAL A 6 -2.95 6.55 1.80
CA VAL A 6 -2.49 5.71 0.69
C VAL A 6 -1.69 6.54 -0.31
N ALA A 7 -0.52 6.05 -0.72
CA ALA A 7 0.22 6.58 -1.86
C ALA A 7 0.16 5.60 -3.02
N VAL A 8 0.06 6.12 -4.24
CA VAL A 8 0.10 5.34 -5.49
C VAL A 8 1.39 5.69 -6.23
N VAL A 9 2.12 4.68 -6.67
CA VAL A 9 3.35 4.81 -7.47
C VAL A 9 3.14 4.00 -8.73
N ALA A 10 3.03 4.65 -9.87
CA ALA A 10 2.68 4.01 -11.14
C ALA A 10 3.43 4.64 -12.30
N SER A 11 4.14 3.81 -13.08
CA SER A 11 4.84 4.24 -14.30
C SER A 11 3.85 4.66 -15.39
N HIS A 12 2.66 4.08 -15.39
CA HIS A 12 1.59 4.44 -16.30
C HIS A 12 0.58 5.36 -15.60
N SER A 13 0.49 6.61 -16.05
CA SER A 13 -0.33 7.66 -15.41
C SER A 13 -1.82 7.30 -15.34
N LEU A 14 -2.40 6.78 -16.43
CA LEU A 14 -3.81 6.36 -16.48
C LEU A 14 -4.09 5.21 -15.51
N PHE A 15 -3.14 4.29 -15.37
CA PHE A 15 -3.24 3.19 -14.42
C PHE A 15 -3.24 3.72 -12.98
N GLY A 16 -2.28 4.59 -12.65
CA GLY A 16 -2.20 5.25 -11.34
C GLY A 16 -3.46 6.03 -10.99
N GLU A 17 -4.02 6.79 -11.94
CA GLU A 17 -5.28 7.52 -11.73
C GLU A 17 -6.50 6.60 -11.61
N GLY A 18 -6.54 5.48 -12.35
CA GLY A 18 -7.59 4.48 -12.20
C GLY A 18 -7.61 3.88 -10.79
N ILE A 19 -6.43 3.48 -10.29
CA ILE A 19 -6.27 3.02 -8.90
C ILE A 19 -6.67 4.12 -7.92
N ALA A 20 -6.21 5.35 -8.12
CA ALA A 20 -6.55 6.45 -7.22
C ALA A 20 -8.05 6.75 -7.19
N THR A 21 -8.73 6.66 -8.34
CA THR A 21 -10.18 6.83 -8.45
C THR A 21 -10.92 5.73 -7.71
N LEU A 22 -10.50 4.47 -7.86
CA LEU A 22 -11.04 3.35 -7.09
C LEU A 22 -10.86 3.58 -5.58
N LEU A 23 -9.66 3.95 -5.13
CA LEU A 23 -9.39 4.17 -3.71
C LEU A 23 -10.18 5.35 -3.14
N ARG A 24 -10.42 6.40 -3.94
CA ARG A 24 -11.21 7.58 -3.54
C ARG A 24 -12.69 7.28 -3.38
N SER A 25 -13.19 6.13 -3.86
CA SER A 25 -14.59 5.73 -3.66
C SER A 25 -14.88 5.16 -2.26
N ASP A 26 -13.86 5.02 -1.41
CA ASP A 26 -14.01 4.60 -0.01
C ASP A 26 -13.54 5.71 0.94
N ASP A 27 -14.48 6.29 1.68
CA ASP A 27 -14.28 7.43 2.59
C ASP A 27 -13.27 7.14 3.72
N ARG A 28 -12.97 5.87 3.98
CA ARG A 28 -11.99 5.45 4.98
C ARG A 28 -10.56 5.51 4.43
N LEU A 29 -10.39 5.70 3.12
CA LEU A 29 -9.10 5.80 2.45
C LEU A 29 -8.87 7.24 1.99
N ARG A 30 -7.62 7.66 2.01
CA ARG A 30 -7.20 8.96 1.49
C ARG A 30 -5.97 8.80 0.64
N VAL A 31 -6.13 8.99 -0.67
CA VAL A 31 -5.00 9.10 -1.60
C VAL A 31 -4.27 10.41 -1.33
N ILE A 32 -3.08 10.32 -0.73
CA ILE A 32 -2.27 11.49 -0.37
C ILE A 32 -1.30 11.88 -1.49
N ARG A 33 -1.03 10.96 -2.42
CA ARG A 33 -0.04 11.15 -3.48
C ARG A 33 -0.20 10.13 -4.61
N ILE A 34 0.12 10.57 -5.83
CA ILE A 34 0.31 9.74 -7.01
C ILE A 34 1.66 10.16 -7.61
N ASP A 35 2.61 9.25 -7.73
CA ASP A 35 3.92 9.52 -8.33
C ASP A 35 4.19 8.57 -9.51
N ALA A 36 4.94 9.05 -10.50
CA ALA A 36 5.19 8.32 -11.74
C ALA A 36 6.25 7.21 -11.60
N HIS A 37 7.23 7.33 -10.71
CA HIS A 37 8.35 6.36 -10.64
C HIS A 37 8.85 6.14 -9.22
N ALA A 38 9.08 4.87 -8.86
CA ALA A 38 9.53 4.49 -7.51
C ALA A 38 10.87 5.12 -7.11
N SER A 39 11.84 5.15 -8.04
CA SER A 39 13.18 5.75 -7.83
C SER A 39 13.11 7.21 -7.39
N ASP A 40 12.16 7.97 -7.93
CA ASP A 40 12.02 9.41 -7.68
C ASP A 40 11.05 9.70 -6.54
N SER A 41 10.39 8.66 -6.04
CA SER A 41 9.32 8.78 -5.05
C SER A 41 9.80 8.55 -3.63
N GLU A 42 10.93 7.86 -3.42
CA GLU A 42 11.34 7.43 -2.09
C GLU A 42 11.46 8.57 -1.07
N GLN A 43 12.20 9.65 -1.39
CA GLN A 43 12.33 10.80 -0.49
C GLN A 43 10.98 11.47 -0.19
N ARG A 44 10.11 11.51 -1.20
CA ARG A 44 8.78 12.12 -1.07
C ARG A 44 7.90 11.23 -0.19
N LEU A 45 7.82 9.93 -0.47
CA LEU A 45 7.09 8.96 0.34
C LEU A 45 7.57 8.93 1.79
N LYS A 46 8.88 9.09 2.06
CA LYS A 46 9.41 9.28 3.42
C LYS A 46 8.82 10.50 4.11
N ALA A 47 8.78 11.65 3.43
CA ALA A 47 8.21 12.88 3.99
C ALA A 47 6.70 12.77 4.25
N PHE A 48 5.98 12.08 3.36
CA PHE A 48 4.54 11.92 3.49
C PHE A 48 4.15 10.80 4.47
N GLN A 49 4.99 9.80 4.74
CA GLN A 49 4.68 8.67 5.64
C GLN A 49 3.32 8.02 5.34
N PRO A 50 3.10 7.47 4.14
CA PRO A 50 1.88 6.71 3.85
C PRO A 50 1.80 5.46 4.73
N GLU A 51 0.58 5.08 5.11
CA GLU A 51 0.34 3.79 5.77
C GLU A 51 0.32 2.65 4.77
N VAL A 52 -0.09 2.94 3.53
CA VAL A 52 -0.18 1.98 2.43
C VAL A 52 0.49 2.56 1.20
N VAL A 53 1.29 1.75 0.52
CA VAL A 53 1.86 2.08 -0.80
C VAL A 53 1.32 1.08 -1.81
N VAL A 54 0.64 1.59 -2.84
CA VAL A 54 0.27 0.82 -4.03
C VAL A 54 1.33 1.09 -5.09
N LEU A 55 1.97 0.04 -5.59
CA LEU A 55 3.06 0.10 -6.53
C LEU A 55 2.66 -0.65 -7.80
N GLU A 56 2.80 0.01 -8.94
CA GLU A 56 2.81 -0.66 -10.23
C GLU A 56 4.15 -1.34 -10.44
N VAL A 57 4.14 -2.64 -10.70
CA VAL A 57 5.35 -3.44 -10.93
C VAL A 57 5.33 -4.00 -12.35
N PRO A 58 6.42 -3.82 -13.13
CA PRO A 58 6.55 -4.47 -14.42
C PRO A 58 6.53 -5.98 -14.29
N GLU A 59 6.05 -6.68 -15.31
CA GLU A 59 6.07 -8.14 -15.34
C GLU A 59 7.50 -8.68 -15.15
N GLY A 60 7.64 -9.73 -14.34
CA GLY A 60 8.93 -10.37 -14.05
C GLY A 60 9.87 -9.59 -13.12
N SER A 61 9.47 -8.41 -12.62
CA SER A 61 10.30 -7.62 -11.71
C SER A 61 10.06 -7.96 -10.23
N ALA A 62 11.13 -7.97 -9.44
CA ALA A 62 11.04 -8.15 -7.99
C ALA A 62 10.67 -6.82 -7.30
N MET A 63 9.65 -6.84 -6.44
CA MET A 63 9.16 -5.68 -5.69
C MET A 63 10.21 -5.04 -4.76
N TRP A 64 11.12 -5.85 -4.21
CA TRP A 64 11.97 -5.47 -3.07
C TRP A 64 13.00 -4.40 -3.39
N ASP A 65 13.30 -4.19 -4.67
CA ASP A 65 14.31 -3.24 -5.10
C ASP A 65 13.74 -1.83 -5.31
N ALA A 66 12.40 -1.68 -5.37
CA ALA A 66 11.78 -0.44 -5.79
C ALA A 66 11.84 0.68 -4.74
N LEU A 67 11.73 0.33 -3.44
CA LEU A 67 11.52 1.32 -2.37
C LEU A 67 12.15 0.89 -1.02
N PRO A 68 13.46 0.65 -0.92
CA PRO A 68 14.10 0.05 0.26
C PRO A 68 14.05 0.93 1.52
N GLY A 69 13.98 2.26 1.38
CA GLY A 69 14.00 3.17 2.54
C GLY A 69 12.64 3.56 3.10
N ILE A 70 11.54 2.96 2.64
CA ILE A 70 10.22 3.18 3.22
C ILE A 70 9.64 1.90 3.83
N SER A 71 8.93 2.08 4.94
CA SER A 71 8.31 0.99 5.71
C SER A 71 6.83 1.29 5.98
N PRO A 72 5.97 1.33 4.95
CA PRO A 72 4.53 1.38 5.13
C PRO A 72 4.05 0.12 5.85
N ARG A 73 2.84 0.20 6.43
CA ARG A 73 2.19 -0.94 7.08
C ARG A 73 1.76 -2.00 6.07
N LEU A 74 1.51 -1.59 4.82
CA LEU A 74 1.08 -2.47 3.75
C LEU A 74 1.67 -2.02 2.42
N TYR A 75 2.17 -2.98 1.65
CA TYR A 75 2.52 -2.82 0.25
C TYR A 75 1.50 -3.55 -0.60
N ILE A 76 1.07 -2.95 -1.70
CA ILE A 76 0.23 -3.61 -2.69
C ILE A 76 0.92 -3.44 -4.02
N CYS A 77 1.28 -4.55 -4.67
CA CYS A 77 1.77 -4.53 -6.02
C CYS A 77 0.63 -4.84 -6.98
N VAL A 78 0.57 -4.09 -8.06
CA VAL A 78 -0.35 -4.36 -9.14
C VAL A 78 0.43 -4.47 -10.43
N ARG A 79 0.18 -5.53 -11.18
CA ARG A 79 0.83 -5.79 -12.46
C ARG A 79 -0.12 -5.45 -13.59
N MET A 80 0.36 -4.71 -14.58
CA MET A 80 -0.38 -4.48 -15.81
C MET A 80 -0.34 -5.75 -16.67
N GLY A 81 -1.49 -6.18 -17.19
CA GLY A 81 -1.59 -7.35 -18.08
C GLY A 81 -1.88 -8.69 -17.39
N GLY A 82 -1.88 -8.73 -16.05
CA GLY A 82 -2.35 -9.89 -15.27
C GLY A 82 -3.75 -9.66 -14.71
N SER A 83 -4.53 -10.73 -14.54
CA SER A 83 -5.80 -10.70 -13.81
C SER A 83 -5.60 -10.76 -12.29
N ALA A 84 -4.51 -10.21 -11.76
CA ALA A 84 -4.19 -10.33 -10.33
C ALA A 84 -3.38 -9.12 -9.85
N ALA A 85 -3.85 -8.53 -8.77
CA ALA A 85 -3.07 -7.74 -7.84
C ALA A 85 -2.37 -8.66 -6.83
N GLU A 86 -1.14 -8.34 -6.48
CA GLU A 86 -0.36 -9.04 -5.46
C GLU A 86 -0.24 -8.14 -4.24
N VAL A 87 -0.96 -8.48 -3.18
CA VAL A 87 -0.93 -7.74 -1.92
C VAL A 87 0.18 -8.30 -1.05
N TYR A 88 1.06 -7.43 -0.55
CA TYR A 88 2.19 -7.79 0.29
C TYR A 88 2.03 -7.26 1.70
N ARG A 89 1.89 -8.17 2.64
CA ARG A 89 1.90 -7.87 4.07
C ARG A 89 3.01 -8.66 4.74
N ASP A 90 3.94 -7.98 5.40
CA ASP A 90 5.03 -8.63 6.14
C ASP A 90 5.79 -9.68 5.29
N ARG A 91 6.01 -9.36 4.00
CA ARG A 91 6.64 -10.25 2.99
C ARG A 91 5.85 -11.49 2.60
N ARG A 92 4.55 -11.56 2.92
CA ARG A 92 3.63 -12.60 2.45
C ARG A 92 2.79 -12.08 1.29
N VAL A 93 2.72 -12.88 0.23
CA VAL A 93 1.90 -12.63 -0.96
C VAL A 93 0.47 -13.08 -0.67
N ILE A 94 -0.49 -12.21 -0.93
CA ILE A 94 -1.91 -12.53 -1.01
C ILE A 94 -2.35 -12.10 -2.41
N HIS A 95 -2.79 -13.04 -3.23
CA HIS A 95 -3.34 -12.71 -4.54
C HIS A 95 -4.75 -12.15 -4.37
N ALA A 96 -5.05 -11.04 -5.04
CA ALA A 96 -6.35 -10.39 -5.05
C ALA A 96 -6.65 -9.91 -6.48
N GLN A 97 -7.91 -9.70 -6.84
CA GLN A 97 -8.24 -8.96 -8.06
C GLN A 97 -8.01 -7.45 -7.86
N PRO A 98 -7.76 -6.64 -8.91
CA PRO A 98 -7.66 -5.18 -8.78
C PRO A 98 -8.86 -4.53 -8.08
N GLU A 99 -10.06 -5.07 -8.28
CA GLU A 99 -11.31 -4.63 -7.66
C GLU A 99 -11.32 -4.91 -6.14
N GLU A 100 -10.56 -5.91 -5.70
CA GLU A 100 -10.45 -6.32 -4.30
C GLU A 100 -9.37 -5.51 -3.53
N ILE A 101 -8.69 -4.57 -4.17
CA ILE A 101 -7.63 -3.75 -3.55
C ILE A 101 -8.16 -3.01 -2.31
N ILE A 102 -9.39 -2.48 -2.35
CA ILE A 102 -9.98 -1.79 -1.20
C ILE A 102 -10.12 -2.74 -0.01
N GLU A 103 -10.64 -3.95 -0.26
CA GLU A 103 -10.79 -4.96 0.78
C GLU A 103 -9.43 -5.39 1.33
N ALA A 104 -8.45 -5.62 0.46
CA ALA A 104 -7.09 -5.96 0.85
C ALA A 104 -6.46 -4.88 1.75
N ILE A 105 -6.69 -3.60 1.47
CA ILE A 105 -6.25 -2.49 2.31
C ILE A 105 -6.90 -2.58 3.69
N HIS A 106 -8.21 -2.76 3.77
CA HIS A 106 -8.92 -2.88 5.04
C HIS A 106 -8.41 -4.08 5.86
N GLN A 107 -8.25 -5.24 5.24
CA GLN A 107 -7.76 -6.43 5.92
C GLN A 107 -6.30 -6.28 6.38
N GLY A 108 -5.45 -5.67 5.54
CA GLY A 108 -4.04 -5.43 5.84
C GLY A 108 -3.83 -4.44 6.99
N THR A 109 -4.69 -3.41 7.08
CA THR A 109 -4.57 -2.34 8.08
C THR A 109 -5.27 -2.65 9.41
N ARG A 110 -6.24 -3.60 9.44
CA ARG A 110 -7.04 -3.97 10.63
C ARG A 110 -6.29 -4.57 11.82
N ARG A 111 -4.97 -4.73 11.80
CA ARG A 111 -4.21 -5.45 12.84
C ARG A 111 -3.11 -4.67 13.57
N ALA A 112 -3.10 -3.34 13.49
CA ALA A 112 -2.14 -2.53 14.26
C ALA A 112 -2.69 -1.96 15.59
N SER A 113 -3.98 -2.11 15.91
CA SER A 113 -4.62 -1.46 17.08
C SER A 113 -4.76 -2.32 18.34
N VAL A 114 -4.40 -3.62 18.30
CA VAL A 114 -4.62 -4.54 19.45
C VAL A 114 -3.32 -4.94 20.17
N ALA A 115 -2.14 -4.61 19.62
CA ALA A 115 -0.86 -5.01 20.23
C ALA A 115 -0.27 -4.02 21.26
N SER A 116 -0.95 -2.90 21.54
CA SER A 116 -0.43 -1.84 22.43
C SER A 116 -0.93 -1.92 23.88
N SER A 117 -1.82 -2.85 24.24
CA SER A 117 -2.49 -2.84 25.56
C SER A 117 -2.17 -4.03 26.48
N SER A 118 -1.14 -4.84 26.18
CA SER A 118 -0.78 -6.00 27.01
C SER A 118 0.66 -6.00 27.50
N ARG A 119 1.18 -4.84 27.90
CA ARG A 119 2.47 -4.75 28.62
C ARG A 119 2.35 -3.89 29.88
N ASN A 120 1.42 -4.24 30.76
CA ASN A 120 1.51 -3.84 32.16
C ASN A 120 0.74 -4.82 33.07
N ARG A 121 1.37 -5.93 33.44
CA ARG A 121 1.10 -6.71 34.66
C ARG A 121 2.21 -7.73 34.84
N ARG A 122 2.79 -7.73 36.05
CA ARG A 122 4.00 -8.40 36.56
C ARG A 122 5.15 -7.38 36.63
N SER A 123 5.58 -6.93 37.80
CA SER A 123 5.77 -7.71 39.03
C SER A 123 5.32 -6.97 40.29
N ALA A 124 4.61 -7.71 41.13
CA ALA A 124 4.68 -7.59 42.58
C ALA A 124 5.96 -8.26 43.07
#